data_AF-A0A7X9KGT3-F1
#
_entry.id   AF-A0A7X9KGT3-F1
#
_cell.length_a   1.000
_cell.length_b   1.000
_cell.length_c   1.000
_cell.angle_alpha   90.00
_cell.angle_beta   90.00
_cell.angle_gamma   90.00
#
_symmetry.space_group_name_H-M   'P 1'
#
loop_
_entity.id
_entity.type
_entity.pdbx_description
1 polymer ?
#
loop_
_entity_poly.entity_id
_entity_poly.type
_entity_poly.pdbx_seq_one_letter_code
_entity_poly.pdbx_strand_id
1 'polypeptide(L)'
;QFEPLGHIPLLIHWPGVEGGGVCEALTTAVDLHATLADVFGVSPQHRTHGHSLAPLLRGEVTSVRDYAIGGVFGNWVQVTDGRWKYARAPEGSNFPLSMWSNRWSTMPVHVKGITELPPPNERAWLDRMPGSTVPVIRQPFQPGDALPFWVSGGAHLGQHHLYDVSLDPHERENRAGEPAELVMQQLLRAALHDLDAPTEQLQRLGL
;
A
#
# COMPACT_ATOMS: atom_id res chain seq x y z
N GLN A 1 1.90 -7.39 -7.95
CA GLN A 1 2.98 -7.80 -7.04
C GLN A 1 2.61 -9.17 -6.47
N PHE A 2 3.44 -10.20 -6.68
CA PHE A 2 3.16 -11.56 -6.21
C PHE A 2 3.47 -11.72 -4.71
N GLU A 3 2.93 -12.75 -4.06
CA GLU A 3 3.09 -13.11 -2.63
C GLU A 3 4.49 -12.82 -2.07
N PRO A 4 5.60 -13.27 -2.68
CA PRO A 4 6.93 -13.10 -2.13
C PRO A 4 7.40 -11.66 -1.95
N LEU A 5 6.72 -10.68 -2.57
CA LEU A 5 7.06 -9.27 -2.49
C LEU A 5 6.23 -8.51 -1.44
N GLY A 6 5.09 -9.05 -1.00
CA GLY A 6 4.21 -8.44 0.01
C GLY A 6 4.20 -9.19 1.34
N HIS A 7 4.33 -10.52 1.30
CA HIS A 7 4.38 -11.39 2.47
C HIS A 7 5.85 -11.68 2.83
N ILE A 8 6.42 -10.76 3.60
CA ILE A 8 7.81 -10.81 4.05
C ILE A 8 7.92 -11.49 5.43
N PRO A 9 9.03 -12.16 5.74
CA PRO A 9 9.22 -12.76 7.06
C PRO A 9 9.32 -11.69 8.15
N LEU A 10 8.59 -11.90 9.24
CA LEU A 10 8.67 -11.11 10.47
C LEU A 10 8.88 -12.05 11.66
N LEU A 11 10.01 -11.92 12.34
CA LEU A 11 10.31 -12.65 13.57
C LEU A 11 10.40 -11.66 14.73
N ILE A 12 9.64 -11.91 15.80
CA ILE A 12 9.62 -11.08 17.00
C ILE A 12 9.90 -11.96 18.20
N HIS A 13 10.83 -11.52 19.06
CA HIS A 13 11.01 -12.05 20.39
C HIS A 13 10.38 -11.09 21.40
N TRP A 14 9.45 -11.59 22.23
CA TRP A 14 8.76 -10.79 23.24
C TRP A 14 9.13 -11.25 24.65
N PRO A 15 9.65 -10.37 25.54
CA PRO A 15 10.03 -10.75 26.89
C PRO A 15 8.85 -11.31 27.70
N GLY A 16 9.07 -12.43 28.38
CA GLY A 16 8.06 -13.07 29.23
C GLY A 16 6.97 -13.85 28.48
N VAL A 17 7.06 -13.95 27.15
CA VAL A 17 6.19 -14.80 26.33
C VAL A 17 7.00 -16.00 25.83
N GLU A 18 6.37 -17.18 25.85
CA GLU A 18 6.99 -18.40 25.33
C GLU A 18 7.20 -18.30 23.81
N GLY A 19 8.41 -18.62 23.35
CA GLY A 19 8.76 -18.57 21.93
C GLY A 19 8.36 -19.83 21.17
N GLY A 20 8.57 -19.81 19.85
CA GLY A 20 8.33 -20.97 18.98
C GLY A 20 6.90 -21.08 18.42
N GLY A 21 6.03 -20.11 18.70
CA GLY A 21 4.71 -20.01 18.09
C GLY A 21 4.72 -19.42 16.68
N VAL A 22 3.63 -19.66 15.95
CA VAL A 22 3.32 -19.04 14.65
C VAL A 22 2.08 -18.16 14.83
N CYS A 23 2.12 -16.95 14.27
CA CYS A 23 0.99 -16.03 14.25
C CYS A 23 0.54 -15.84 12.79
N GLU A 24 -0.70 -16.23 12.49
CA GLU A 24 -1.29 -16.10 11.14
C GLU A 24 -2.07 -14.80 10.96
N ALA A 25 -2.07 -13.90 11.95
CA ALA A 25 -2.75 -12.62 11.86
C ALA A 25 -2.14 -11.73 10.76
N LEU A 26 -2.98 -10.99 10.05
CA LEU A 26 -2.52 -10.00 9.09
C LEU A 26 -1.74 -8.89 9.77
N THR A 27 -0.53 -8.62 9.27
CA THR A 27 0.34 -7.53 9.73
C THR A 27 0.97 -6.80 8.55
N THR A 28 1.50 -5.61 8.82
CA THR A 28 2.21 -4.77 7.85
C THR A 28 3.40 -4.10 8.54
N ALA A 29 4.40 -3.65 7.77
CA ALA A 29 5.58 -3.01 8.33
C ALA A 29 5.29 -1.77 9.19
N VAL A 30 4.19 -1.05 8.92
CA VAL A 30 3.79 0.14 9.71
C VAL A 30 3.36 -0.21 11.14
N ASP A 31 3.05 -1.47 11.41
CA ASP A 31 2.65 -1.97 12.73
C ASP A 31 3.82 -2.03 13.69
N LEU A 32 5.04 -2.17 13.18
CA LEU A 32 6.25 -2.14 14.01
C LEU A 32 6.39 -0.78 14.69
N HIS A 33 6.13 0.31 13.97
CA HIS A 33 6.12 1.66 14.57
C HIS A 33 5.05 1.78 15.65
N ALA A 34 3.81 1.34 15.39
CA ALA A 34 2.72 1.39 16.36
C ALA A 34 3.01 0.53 17.60
N THR A 35 3.59 -0.66 17.41
CA THR A 35 3.96 -1.58 18.48
C THR A 35 5.06 -0.98 19.36
N LEU A 36 6.09 -0.38 18.76
CA LEU A 36 7.16 0.26 19.52
C LEU A 36 6.64 1.49 20.30
N ALA A 37 5.78 2.30 19.68
CA ALA A 37 5.17 3.45 20.34
C ALA A 37 4.36 3.02 21.58
N ASP A 38 3.52 1.98 21.44
CA ASP A 38 2.74 1.39 22.53
C ASP A 38 3.65 0.85 23.67
N VAL A 39 4.67 0.05 23.33
CA VAL A 39 5.63 -0.50 24.31
C VAL A 39 6.32 0.57 25.14
N PHE A 40 6.70 1.69 24.52
CA PHE A 40 7.38 2.78 25.20
C PHE A 40 6.43 3.84 25.79
N GLY A 41 5.11 3.65 25.70
CA GLY A 41 4.12 4.61 26.19
C GLY A 41 4.16 5.95 25.45
N VAL A 42 4.59 5.94 24.19
CA VAL A 42 4.70 7.13 23.33
C VAL A 42 3.45 7.25 22.48
N SER A 43 2.80 8.42 22.51
CA SER A 43 1.69 8.73 21.60
C SER A 43 2.21 9.50 20.38
N PRO A 44 2.12 8.94 19.16
CA PRO A 44 2.46 9.67 17.95
C PRO A 44 1.63 10.97 17.83
N GLN A 45 2.28 12.07 17.47
CA GLN A 45 1.62 13.38 17.32
C GLN A 45 0.90 13.55 15.97
N HIS A 46 0.96 12.54 15.11
CA HIS A 46 0.30 12.51 13.83
C HIS A 46 -0.39 11.16 13.64
N ARG A 47 -1.42 11.14 12.80
CA ARG A 47 -2.12 9.92 12.44
C ARG A 47 -1.16 8.93 11.78
N THR A 48 -1.20 7.68 12.24
CA THR A 48 -0.53 6.55 11.59
C THR A 48 -1.54 5.46 11.30
N HIS A 49 -1.25 4.62 10.31
CA HIS A 49 -2.12 3.50 9.92
C HIS A 49 -1.74 2.17 10.58
N GLY A 50 -0.71 2.17 11.43
CA GLY A 50 -0.24 0.98 12.12
C GLY A 50 -1.10 0.64 13.33
N HIS A 51 -1.22 -0.65 13.61
CA HIS A 51 -1.85 -1.19 14.82
C HIS A 51 -0.77 -1.87 15.67
N SER A 52 -0.82 -1.70 16.99
CA SER A 52 0.13 -2.39 17.88
C SER A 52 -0.09 -3.90 17.81
N LEU A 53 1.00 -4.64 17.61
CA LEU A 53 1.03 -6.11 17.63
C LEU A 53 1.21 -6.64 19.07
N ALA A 54 1.40 -5.78 20.06
CA ALA A 54 1.63 -6.20 21.43
C ALA A 54 0.52 -7.11 22.00
N PRO A 55 -0.79 -6.84 21.74
CA PRO A 55 -1.86 -7.75 22.15
C PRO A 55 -1.80 -9.13 21.46
N LEU A 56 -1.38 -9.19 20.19
CA LEU A 56 -1.16 -10.47 19.49
C LEU A 56 -0.03 -11.25 20.13
N LEU A 57 1.09 -10.57 20.42
CA LEU A 57 2.28 -11.18 21.00
C LEU A 57 2.03 -11.69 22.42
N ARG A 58 1.10 -11.07 23.17
CA ARG A 58 0.67 -11.53 24.50
C ARG A 58 -0.47 -12.56 24.46
N GLY A 59 -0.96 -12.93 23.28
CA GLY A 59 -2.07 -13.88 23.13
C GLY A 59 -3.43 -13.36 23.59
N GLU A 60 -3.59 -12.04 23.68
CA GLU A 60 -4.82 -11.38 24.15
C GLU A 60 -5.89 -11.32 23.05
N VAL A 61 -5.45 -11.28 21.80
CA VAL A 61 -6.30 -11.23 20.60
C VAL A 61 -5.74 -12.15 19.52
N THR A 62 -6.59 -12.52 18.56
CA THR A 62 -6.20 -13.34 17.40
C THR A 62 -6.01 -12.51 16.13
N SER A 63 -6.47 -11.26 16.11
CA SER A 63 -6.27 -10.31 15.00
C SER A 63 -6.25 -8.87 15.50
N VAL A 64 -5.62 -7.98 14.72
CA VAL A 64 -5.61 -6.52 14.92
C VAL A 64 -6.19 -5.75 13.74
N ARG A 65 -6.55 -6.45 12.65
CA ARG A 65 -7.13 -5.87 11.42
C ARG A 65 -7.88 -6.92 10.60
N ASP A 66 -8.79 -6.45 9.77
CA ASP A 66 -9.55 -7.32 8.86
C ASP A 66 -8.91 -7.39 7.47
N TYR A 67 -8.09 -6.41 7.09
CA TYR A 67 -7.43 -6.38 5.79
C TYR A 67 -6.03 -5.77 5.87
N ALA A 68 -5.19 -6.11 4.89
CA ALA A 68 -3.92 -5.43 4.64
C ALA A 68 -3.90 -4.88 3.21
N ILE A 69 -3.34 -3.68 3.05
CA ILE A 69 -3.24 -2.98 1.77
C ILE A 69 -1.76 -2.74 1.41
N GLY A 70 -1.45 -2.86 0.13
CA GLY A 70 -0.11 -2.64 -0.40
C GLY A 70 -0.14 -2.23 -1.87
N GLY A 71 1.02 -2.04 -2.47
CA GLY A 71 1.11 -1.72 -3.89
C GLY A 71 2.33 -0.89 -4.25
N VAL A 72 2.39 -0.51 -5.52
CA VAL A 72 3.45 0.35 -6.07
C VAL A 72 2.81 1.60 -6.64
N PHE A 73 3.35 2.76 -6.31
CA PHE A 73 2.87 4.05 -6.81
C PHE A 73 2.74 4.04 -8.34
N GLY A 74 1.59 4.48 -8.85
CA GLY A 74 1.31 4.50 -10.29
C GLY A 74 1.15 3.12 -10.94
N ASN A 75 1.00 2.05 -10.17
CA ASN A 75 0.83 0.68 -10.66
C ASN A 75 -0.36 0.01 -9.92
N TRP A 76 -0.31 -1.30 -9.69
CA TRP A 76 -1.29 -2.02 -8.89
C TRP A 76 -1.41 -1.50 -7.46
N VAL A 77 -2.65 -1.45 -6.97
CA VAL A 77 -2.96 -1.43 -5.54
C VAL A 77 -3.54 -2.79 -5.17
N GLN A 78 -3.14 -3.29 -4.02
CA GLN A 78 -3.48 -4.62 -3.56
C GLN A 78 -4.18 -4.56 -2.22
N VAL A 79 -5.14 -5.46 -2.01
CA VAL A 79 -5.78 -5.68 -0.73
C VAL A 79 -5.94 -7.19 -0.48
N THR A 80 -5.81 -7.60 0.77
CA THR A 80 -6.08 -8.97 1.21
C THR A 80 -6.82 -8.98 2.53
N ASP A 81 -7.72 -9.95 2.70
CA ASP A 81 -8.43 -10.27 3.95
C ASP A 81 -7.86 -11.53 4.65
N GLY A 82 -6.72 -12.04 4.16
CA GLY A 82 -6.06 -13.27 4.65
C GLY A 82 -6.47 -14.53 3.90
N ARG A 83 -7.60 -14.52 3.16
CA ARG A 83 -7.99 -15.61 2.26
C ARG A 83 -7.91 -15.20 0.80
N TRP A 84 -8.48 -14.05 0.47
CA TRP A 84 -8.47 -13.50 -0.86
C TRP A 84 -7.39 -12.44 -0.96
N LYS A 85 -6.72 -12.41 -2.10
CA LYS A 85 -5.80 -11.35 -2.46
C LYS A 85 -6.19 -10.79 -3.81
N TYR A 86 -6.43 -9.49 -3.82
CA TYR A 86 -6.84 -8.77 -5.01
C TYR A 86 -5.81 -7.71 -5.36
N ALA A 87 -5.39 -7.65 -6.61
CA ALA A 87 -4.54 -6.61 -7.16
C ALA A 87 -5.29 -5.88 -8.29
N ARG A 88 -5.70 -4.65 -8.01
CA ARG A 88 -6.35 -3.77 -8.97
C ARG A 88 -5.30 -2.97 -9.74
N ALA A 89 -5.17 -3.27 -11.02
CA ALA A 89 -4.38 -2.45 -11.92
C ALA A 89 -5.08 -1.13 -12.26
N PRO A 90 -4.34 -0.12 -12.76
CA PRO A 90 -4.96 1.09 -13.29
C PRO A 90 -5.84 0.80 -14.50
N GLU A 91 -6.86 1.63 -14.66
CA GLU A 91 -7.77 1.64 -15.80
C GLU A 91 -7.43 2.77 -16.76
N GLY A 92 -7.91 2.63 -18.01
CA GLY A 92 -7.76 3.67 -19.04
C GLY A 92 -6.30 4.02 -19.31
N SER A 93 -5.89 5.25 -18.97
CA SER A 93 -4.55 5.77 -19.24
C SER A 93 -3.60 5.76 -18.04
N ASN A 94 -4.01 5.21 -16.88
CA ASN A 94 -3.29 5.33 -15.58
C ASN A 94 -3.22 6.77 -15.04
N PHE A 95 -4.06 7.66 -15.57
CA PHE A 95 -4.28 9.02 -15.05
C PHE A 95 -5.70 9.14 -14.50
N PRO A 96 -5.96 10.05 -13.55
CA PRO A 96 -5.03 11.02 -12.97
C PRO A 96 -3.97 10.39 -12.05
N LEU A 97 -2.79 10.99 -12.00
CA LEU A 97 -1.68 10.57 -11.13
C LEU A 97 -0.89 11.81 -10.67
N SER A 98 -0.80 12.00 -9.36
CA SER A 98 -0.03 13.09 -8.76
C SER A 98 1.08 12.55 -7.86
N MET A 99 2.27 13.15 -7.95
CA MET A 99 3.33 12.95 -6.96
C MET A 99 3.12 13.92 -5.78
N TRP A 100 3.33 13.43 -4.57
CA TRP A 100 3.24 14.19 -3.34
C TRP A 100 4.56 14.03 -2.58
N SER A 101 5.33 15.10 -2.40
CA SER A 101 6.64 14.99 -1.76
C SER A 101 7.03 16.25 -0.99
N ASN A 102 7.56 16.07 0.21
CA ASN A 102 8.27 17.10 0.97
C ASN A 102 9.80 17.06 0.74
N ARG A 103 10.27 16.18 -0.15
CA ARG A 103 11.70 15.85 -0.33
C ARG A 103 12.13 15.80 -1.79
N TRP A 104 11.45 16.56 -2.66
CA TRP A 104 11.71 16.52 -4.10
C TRP A 104 13.17 16.77 -4.47
N SER A 105 13.83 17.74 -3.82
CA SER A 105 15.25 18.05 -4.05
C SER A 105 16.22 16.95 -3.62
N THR A 106 15.79 16.03 -2.77
CA THR A 106 16.59 14.89 -2.26
C THR A 106 16.18 13.55 -2.88
N MET A 107 15.23 13.56 -3.81
CA MET A 107 14.79 12.40 -4.59
C MET A 107 15.45 12.17 -5.98
N PRO A 108 16.53 12.84 -6.42
CA PRO A 108 17.19 12.44 -7.65
C PRO A 108 18.03 11.17 -7.43
N VAL A 109 17.64 10.11 -8.13
CA VAL A 109 18.47 8.91 -8.31
C VAL A 109 19.45 9.24 -9.43
N HIS A 110 20.61 9.79 -9.11
CA HIS A 110 21.68 10.12 -10.08
C HIS A 110 22.39 8.84 -10.58
N VAL A 111 21.62 7.88 -11.09
CA VAL A 111 22.12 6.61 -11.62
C VAL A 111 22.00 6.65 -13.13
N LYS A 112 23.15 6.59 -13.80
CA LYS A 112 23.24 6.62 -15.26
C LYS A 112 22.36 5.53 -15.89
N GLY A 113 21.38 5.94 -16.70
CA GLY A 113 20.47 5.03 -17.41
C GLY A 113 19.12 4.79 -16.74
N ILE A 114 18.88 5.36 -15.56
CA ILE A 114 17.56 5.36 -14.92
C ILE A 114 16.89 6.71 -15.17
N THR A 115 15.63 6.71 -15.61
CA THR A 115 14.83 7.93 -15.71
C THR A 115 14.67 8.55 -14.32
N GLU A 116 15.27 9.72 -14.14
CA GLU A 116 15.17 10.48 -12.89
C GLU A 116 13.74 10.99 -12.67
N LEU A 117 13.40 11.27 -11.40
CA LEU A 117 12.18 12.00 -11.10
C LEU A 117 12.29 13.41 -11.69
N PRO A 118 11.41 13.82 -12.63
CA PRO A 118 11.51 15.15 -13.22
C PRO A 118 11.36 16.23 -12.13
N PRO A 119 12.05 17.37 -12.25
CA PRO A 119 11.81 18.50 -11.36
C PRO A 119 10.35 18.96 -11.47
N PRO A 120 9.74 19.49 -10.38
CA PRO A 120 8.41 20.06 -10.47
C PRO A 120 8.40 21.23 -11.46
N ASN A 121 7.28 21.44 -12.12
CA ASN A 121 7.09 22.55 -13.04
C ASN A 121 5.97 23.48 -12.56
N GLU A 122 5.52 24.38 -13.42
CA GLU A 122 4.46 25.36 -13.11
C GLU A 122 3.11 24.74 -12.71
N ARG A 123 2.90 23.44 -12.93
CA ARG A 123 1.71 22.72 -12.46
C ARG A 123 1.79 22.30 -10.99
N ALA A 124 2.95 22.44 -10.33
CA ALA A 124 3.10 22.10 -8.92
C ALA A 124 2.51 23.16 -8.00
N TRP A 125 1.92 22.74 -6.88
CA TRP A 125 1.49 23.63 -5.80
C TRP A 125 1.79 23.04 -4.41
N LEU A 126 1.72 23.88 -3.38
CA LEU A 126 1.79 23.43 -1.99
C LEU A 126 0.43 22.91 -1.53
N ASP A 127 0.42 21.67 -1.05
CA ASP A 127 -0.75 20.97 -0.54
C ASP A 127 -0.42 20.30 0.81
N ARG A 128 -1.32 19.50 1.35
CA ARG A 128 -1.09 18.69 2.55
C ARG A 128 -1.15 17.20 2.22
N MET A 129 -0.24 16.42 2.81
CA MET A 129 -0.26 14.97 2.65
C MET A 129 -1.63 14.43 3.10
N PRO A 130 -2.31 13.57 2.30
CA PRO A 130 -3.59 13.01 2.70
C PRO A 130 -3.52 12.33 4.07
N GLY A 131 -4.52 12.57 4.92
CA GLY A 131 -4.56 12.10 6.31
C GLY A 131 -3.63 12.84 7.28
N SER A 132 -2.96 13.93 6.87
CA SER A 132 -2.00 14.66 7.69
C SER A 132 -2.05 16.18 7.47
N THR A 133 -1.49 16.94 8.41
CA THR A 133 -1.31 18.39 8.30
C THR A 133 0.04 18.77 7.68
N VAL A 134 0.91 17.79 7.43
CA VAL A 134 2.27 18.03 6.90
C VAL A 134 2.21 18.61 5.49
N PRO A 135 2.85 19.78 5.23
CA PRO A 135 2.88 20.39 3.91
C PRO A 135 3.79 19.61 2.96
N VAL A 136 3.36 19.50 1.70
CA VAL A 136 4.06 18.80 0.62
C VAL A 136 3.91 19.57 -0.69
N ILE A 137 4.84 19.36 -1.63
CA ILE A 137 4.65 19.76 -3.02
C ILE A 137 3.84 18.67 -3.71
N ARG A 138 2.72 19.06 -4.32
CA ARG A 138 1.91 18.21 -5.20
C ARG A 138 2.15 18.60 -6.64
N GLN A 139 2.48 17.62 -7.47
CA GLN A 139 2.69 17.78 -8.91
C GLN A 139 1.83 16.75 -9.65
N PRO A 140 0.80 17.18 -10.39
CA PRO A 140 0.06 16.30 -11.28
C PRO A 140 0.91 15.98 -12.51
N PHE A 141 0.88 14.72 -12.92
CA PHE A 141 1.40 14.28 -14.20
C PHE A 141 0.31 14.29 -15.27
N GLN A 142 0.72 14.42 -16.53
CA GLN A 142 -0.13 14.36 -17.71
C GLN A 142 0.39 13.30 -18.70
N PRO A 143 -0.47 12.79 -19.60
CA PRO A 143 -0.03 11.93 -20.69
C PRO A 143 1.13 12.57 -21.46
N GLY A 144 2.23 11.84 -21.59
CA GLY A 144 3.46 12.30 -22.23
C GLY A 144 4.53 12.83 -21.26
N ASP A 145 4.22 13.06 -19.99
CA ASP A 145 5.23 13.38 -18.98
C ASP A 145 6.16 12.18 -18.72
N ALA A 146 7.42 12.46 -18.39
CA ALA A 146 8.32 11.45 -17.84
C ALA A 146 7.82 11.02 -16.45
N LEU A 147 7.54 9.74 -16.27
CA LEU A 147 7.15 9.17 -14.98
C LEU A 147 8.35 8.47 -14.33
N PRO A 148 8.37 8.35 -12.99
CA PRO A 148 9.38 7.54 -12.30
C PRO A 148 9.43 6.12 -12.86
N PHE A 149 10.63 5.52 -12.94
CA PHE A 149 10.81 4.22 -13.61
C PHE A 149 9.97 3.06 -13.03
N TRP A 150 9.57 3.14 -11.76
CA TRP A 150 8.71 2.15 -11.09
C TRP A 150 7.22 2.29 -11.45
N VAL A 151 6.83 3.43 -12.03
CA VAL A 151 5.53 3.62 -12.65
C VAL A 151 5.62 2.96 -14.03
N SER A 152 5.19 1.71 -14.16
CA SER A 152 5.40 0.86 -15.35
C SER A 152 4.70 1.34 -16.63
N GLY A 153 4.43 2.64 -16.81
CA GLY A 153 4.04 3.25 -18.09
C GLY A 153 2.78 2.66 -18.75
N GLY A 154 1.92 2.00 -17.97
CA GLY A 154 0.73 1.33 -18.47
C GLY A 154 0.92 -0.14 -18.90
N ALA A 155 2.08 -0.76 -18.65
CA ALA A 155 2.34 -2.17 -18.96
C ALA A 155 1.31 -3.15 -18.34
N HIS A 156 0.57 -2.69 -17.33
CA HIS A 156 -0.38 -3.48 -16.56
C HIS A 156 -1.81 -2.96 -16.63
N LEU A 157 -2.12 -2.04 -17.55
CA LEU A 157 -3.48 -1.48 -17.69
C LEU A 157 -4.52 -2.60 -17.84
N GLY A 158 -5.57 -2.54 -17.01
CA GLY A 158 -6.65 -3.54 -16.99
C GLY A 158 -6.25 -4.96 -16.55
N GLN A 159 -4.99 -5.20 -16.17
CA GLN A 159 -4.52 -6.53 -15.76
C GLN A 159 -4.80 -6.76 -14.27
N HIS A 160 -6.07 -6.98 -13.93
CA HIS A 160 -6.47 -7.29 -12.56
C HIS A 160 -6.15 -8.74 -12.20
N HIS A 161 -5.84 -8.96 -10.93
CA HIS A 161 -5.56 -10.30 -10.41
C HIS A 161 -6.35 -10.56 -9.14
N LEU A 162 -6.97 -11.73 -9.06
CA LEU A 162 -7.64 -12.23 -7.86
C LEU A 162 -7.16 -13.65 -7.57
N TYR A 163 -6.82 -13.93 -6.31
CA TYR A 163 -6.34 -15.23 -5.86
C TYR A 163 -7.02 -15.62 -4.54
N ASP A 164 -7.44 -16.89 -4.40
CA ASP A 164 -7.76 -17.49 -3.11
C ASP A 164 -6.47 -18.11 -2.54
N VAL A 165 -5.73 -17.35 -1.73
CA VAL A 165 -4.43 -17.76 -1.20
C VAL A 165 -4.52 -18.92 -0.21
N SER A 166 -5.73 -19.22 0.29
CA SER A 166 -5.96 -20.41 1.13
C SER A 166 -5.92 -21.72 0.32
N LEU A 167 -6.24 -21.65 -0.98
CA LEU A 167 -6.23 -22.79 -1.91
C LEU A 167 -5.02 -22.75 -2.85
N ASP A 168 -4.57 -21.56 -3.23
CA ASP A 168 -3.48 -21.31 -4.16
C ASP A 168 -2.48 -20.29 -3.56
N PRO A 169 -1.66 -20.72 -2.57
CA PRO A 169 -0.68 -19.85 -1.92
C PRO A 169 0.44 -19.39 -2.87
N HIS A 170 0.48 -19.92 -4.10
CA HIS A 170 1.46 -19.56 -5.12
C HIS A 170 0.88 -18.70 -6.24
N GLU A 171 -0.39 -18.28 -6.14
CA GLU A 171 -1.03 -17.32 -7.04
C GLU A 171 -0.94 -17.70 -8.54
N ARG A 172 -1.13 -18.98 -8.83
CA ARG A 172 -1.06 -19.56 -10.17
C ARG A 172 -2.37 -19.41 -10.94
N GLU A 173 -3.51 -19.43 -10.26
CA GLU A 173 -4.84 -19.36 -10.87
C GLU A 173 -5.46 -17.98 -10.66
N ASN A 174 -5.38 -17.10 -11.67
CA ASN A 174 -6.05 -15.81 -11.61
C ASN A 174 -7.58 -15.97 -11.78
N ARG A 175 -8.33 -15.57 -10.76
CA ARG A 175 -9.79 -15.64 -10.66
C ARG A 175 -10.49 -14.31 -10.93
N ALA A 176 -9.81 -13.34 -11.53
CA ALA A 176 -10.45 -12.09 -11.93
C ALA A 176 -11.64 -12.36 -12.87
N GLY A 177 -12.74 -11.64 -12.69
CA GLY A 177 -14.03 -11.86 -13.34
C GLY A 177 -15.02 -12.71 -12.55
N GLU A 178 -14.57 -13.43 -11.51
CA GLU A 178 -15.45 -14.18 -10.62
C GLU A 178 -16.22 -13.25 -9.66
N PRO A 179 -17.39 -13.67 -9.10
CA PRO A 179 -18.17 -12.85 -8.18
C PRO A 179 -17.39 -12.34 -6.95
N ALA A 180 -16.37 -13.09 -6.50
CA ALA A 180 -15.49 -12.68 -5.41
C ALA A 180 -14.69 -11.40 -5.73
N GLU A 181 -14.44 -11.10 -7.01
CA GLU A 181 -13.74 -9.87 -7.40
C GLU A 181 -14.51 -8.63 -6.96
N LEU A 182 -15.84 -8.62 -7.10
CA LEU A 182 -16.66 -7.47 -6.69
C LEU A 182 -16.59 -7.21 -5.19
N VAL A 183 -16.51 -8.26 -4.38
CA VAL A 183 -16.33 -8.16 -2.92
C VAL A 183 -14.98 -7.52 -2.62
N MET A 184 -13.91 -7.98 -3.28
CA MET A 184 -12.57 -7.45 -3.05
C MET A 184 -12.37 -6.03 -3.60
N GLN A 185 -13.08 -5.65 -4.67
CA GLN A 185 -13.13 -4.26 -5.15
C GLN A 185 -13.79 -3.33 -4.11
N GLN A 186 -14.87 -3.80 -3.46
CA GLN A 186 -15.52 -3.04 -2.38
C GLN A 186 -14.60 -2.92 -1.17
N LEU A 187 -13.92 -4.00 -0.78
CA LEU A 187 -12.92 -3.97 0.29
C LEU A 187 -11.79 -2.99 -0.04
N LEU A 188 -11.27 -3.00 -1.26
CA LEU A 188 -10.23 -2.06 -1.71
C LEU A 188 -10.73 -0.62 -1.65
N ARG A 189 -11.97 -0.35 -2.07
CA ARG A 189 -12.56 1.00 -1.98
C ARG A 189 -12.66 1.47 -0.53
N ALA A 190 -13.14 0.62 0.38
CA ALA A 190 -13.21 0.91 1.80
C ALA A 190 -11.81 1.17 2.38
N ALA A 191 -10.84 0.31 2.07
CA ALA A 191 -9.46 0.46 2.52
C ALA A 191 -8.81 1.77 2.04
N LEU A 192 -9.06 2.17 0.78
CA LEU A 192 -8.57 3.45 0.25
C LEU A 192 -9.20 4.64 0.98
N HIS A 193 -10.50 4.57 1.31
CA HIS A 193 -11.14 5.59 2.12
C HIS A 193 -10.60 5.66 3.54
N ASP A 194 -10.40 4.53 4.20
CA ASP A 194 -9.84 4.46 5.55
C ASP A 194 -8.43 5.07 5.62
N LEU A 195 -7.66 5.03 4.53
CA LEU A 195 -6.34 5.62 4.42
C LEU A 195 -6.33 7.10 3.99
N ASP A 196 -7.50 7.72 3.84
CA ASP A 196 -7.65 9.06 3.25
C ASP A 196 -7.01 9.16 1.85
N ALA A 197 -7.03 8.08 1.06
CA ALA A 197 -6.43 8.10 -0.27
C ALA A 197 -7.11 9.17 -1.15
N PRO A 198 -6.34 9.95 -1.95
CA PRO A 198 -6.92 10.94 -2.84
C PRO A 198 -7.94 10.33 -3.81
N THR A 199 -8.99 11.08 -4.13
CA THR A 199 -10.01 10.66 -5.12
C THR A 199 -9.39 10.29 -6.47
N GLU A 200 -8.28 10.92 -6.85
CA GLU A 200 -7.50 10.57 -8.05
C GLU A 200 -7.09 9.08 -8.07
N GLN A 201 -6.79 8.51 -6.90
CA GLN A 201 -6.42 7.10 -6.80
C GLN A 201 -7.58 6.17 -7.10
N LEU A 202 -8.80 6.51 -6.65
CA LEU A 202 -10.01 5.76 -6.97
C LEU A 202 -10.32 5.86 -8.47
N GLN A 203 -10.30 7.07 -9.02
CA GLN A 203 -10.51 7.34 -10.45
C GLN A 203 -9.52 6.56 -11.33
N ARG A 204 -8.23 6.59 -10.99
CA ARG A 204 -7.17 5.86 -11.71
C ARG A 204 -7.39 4.35 -11.74
N LEU A 205 -8.00 3.79 -10.69
CA LEU A 205 -8.28 2.36 -10.57
C LEU A 205 -9.66 1.95 -11.12
N GLY A 206 -10.49 2.91 -11.53
CA GLY A 206 -11.88 2.68 -11.92
C GLY A 206 -12.76 2.22 -10.76
N LEU A 207 -12.48 2.70 -9.54
CA LEU A 207 -13.22 2.40 -8.31
C LEU A 207 -14.07 3.59 -7.86
#